data_AF-A0AA45HIN4-F1
#
_entry.id   AF-A0AA45HIN4-F1
#
_cell.length_a   1.000
_cell.length_b   1.000
_cell.length_c   1.000
_cell.angle_alpha   90.00
_cell.angle_beta   90.00
_cell.angle_gamma   90.00
#
_symmetry.space_group_name_H-M   'P 1'
#
loop_
_entity.id
_entity.type
_entity.pdbx_description
1 polymer ?
#
loop_
_entity_poly.entity_id
_entity_poly.type
_entity_poly.pdbx_seq_one_letter_code
_entity_poly.pdbx_strand_id
1 'polypeptide(L)' 'MNQVNSTFEDDSIPRGLGLPTVRDFILLNEGKMQIYSNNSILSISGKNITFENINFNMPGTIISLNIKSDSSHIYDIVT' A
#
# COMPACT_ATOMS: atom_id res chain seq x y z
N MET A 1 3.08 -24.55 3.17
CA MET A 1 2.62 -23.15 3.00
C MET A 1 3.77 -22.37 2.41
N ASN A 2 3.70 -22.02 1.13
CA ASN A 2 4.79 -21.32 0.45
C ASN A 2 4.69 -19.82 0.73
N GLN A 3 5.72 -19.28 1.35
CA GLN A 3 5.89 -17.86 1.65
C GLN A 3 6.37 -17.16 0.36
N VAL A 4 5.50 -16.36 -0.27
CA VAL A 4 5.80 -15.61 -1.50
C VAL A 4 6.32 -14.21 -1.19
N ASN A 5 7.61 -14.11 -0.88
CA ASN A 5 8.31 -12.83 -0.69
C ASN A 5 9.64 -12.78 -1.47
N SER A 6 9.78 -13.47 -2.62
CA SER A 6 11.08 -13.63 -3.28
C SER A 6 11.22 -12.86 -4.61
N THR A 7 12.42 -12.33 -4.83
CA THR A 7 12.99 -11.95 -6.14
C THR A 7 13.33 -13.16 -7.01
N PHE A 8 12.61 -14.28 -6.84
CA PHE A 8 12.82 -15.51 -7.62
C PHE A 8 11.99 -15.43 -8.89
N GLU A 9 12.63 -15.59 -10.05
CA GLU A 9 11.99 -15.53 -11.35
C GLU A 9 11.25 -16.86 -11.62
N ASP A 10 9.99 -16.90 -11.22
CA ASP A 10 9.03 -17.89 -11.68
C ASP A 10 7.88 -17.14 -12.38
N ASP A 11 7.77 -17.32 -13.70
CA ASP A 11 6.75 -16.68 -14.54
C ASP A 11 5.31 -17.06 -14.13
N SER A 12 5.15 -18.09 -13.29
CA SER A 12 3.86 -18.47 -12.72
C SER A 12 3.43 -17.63 -11.50
N ILE A 13 4.32 -16.82 -10.93
CA ILE A 13 4.04 -16.01 -9.73
C ILE A 13 3.92 -14.52 -10.12
N PRO A 14 2.72 -13.92 -10.04
CA PRO A 14 2.53 -12.50 -10.35
C PRO A 14 3.38 -11.61 -9.42
N ARG A 15 4.27 -10.80 -10.01
CA ARG A 15 5.04 -9.78 -9.28
C ARG A 15 4.17 -8.56 -9.01
N GLY A 16 4.48 -7.83 -7.94
CA GLY A 16 3.85 -6.54 -7.66
C GLY A 16 2.52 -6.59 -6.90
N LEU A 17 2.16 -7.73 -6.30
CA LEU A 17 0.94 -7.86 -5.49
C LEU A 17 1.01 -7.10 -4.15
N GLY A 18 2.21 -6.89 -3.60
CA GLY A 18 2.36 -6.32 -2.26
C GLY A 18 1.71 -4.94 -2.08
N LEU A 19 1.92 -4.01 -3.01
CA LEU A 19 1.37 -2.65 -2.88
C LEU A 19 -0.17 -2.60 -3.06
N PRO A 20 -0.76 -3.28 -4.07
CA PRO A 20 -2.21 -3.50 -4.13
C PRO A 20 -2.79 -4.13 -2.86
N THR A 21 -2.19 -5.22 -2.36
CA THR A 21 -2.68 -5.90 -1.13
C THR A 21 -2.64 -4.97 0.08
N VAL A 22 -1.57 -4.18 0.26
CA VAL A 22 -1.48 -3.18 1.34
C VAL A 22 -2.54 -2.09 1.18
N ARG A 23 -2.78 -1.61 -0.04
CA ARG A 23 -3.84 -0.63 -0.31
C ARG A 23 -5.21 -1.18 0.10
N ASP A 24 -5.53 -2.40 -0.33
CA ASP A 24 -6.83 -3.02 -0.10
C ASP A 24 -7.04 -3.29 1.41
N PHE A 25 -5.98 -3.71 2.11
CA PHE A 25 -5.97 -3.78 3.57
C PHE A 25 -6.28 -2.44 4.23
N ILE A 26 -5.60 -1.36 3.81
CA ILE A 26 -5.78 -0.03 4.39
C ILE A 26 -7.22 0.48 4.21
N LEU A 27 -7.82 0.21 3.05
CA LEU A 27 -9.22 0.55 2.79
C LEU A 27 -10.18 -0.22 3.72
N LEU A 28 -9.93 -1.51 3.90
CA LEU A 28 -10.76 -2.37 4.75
C LEU A 28 -10.62 -2.06 6.25
N ASN A 29 -9.40 -1.75 6.70
CA ASN A 29 -9.09 -1.40 8.10
C ASN A 29 -9.42 0.06 8.44
N GLU A 30 -9.97 0.84 7.49
CA GLU A 30 -10.25 2.27 7.64
C GLU A 30 -8.99 3.10 7.99
N GLY A 31 -7.83 2.62 7.56
CA GLY A 31 -6.54 3.26 7.77
C GLY A 31 -6.30 4.42 6.81
N LYS A 32 -5.03 4.85 6.75
CA LYS A 32 -4.54 5.81 5.76
C LYS A 32 -3.24 5.35 5.15
N MET A 33 -3.08 5.59 3.86
CA MET A 33 -1.83 5.34 3.14
C MET A 33 -1.42 6.63 2.42
N GLN A 34 -0.14 6.97 2.51
CA GLN A 34 0.45 8.06 1.73
C GLN A 34 1.71 7.56 1.03
N ILE A 35 1.85 7.88 -0.26
CA ILE A 35 3.04 7.57 -1.04
C ILE A 35 3.62 8.87 -1.53
N TYR A 36 4.83 9.18 -1.09
CA TYR A 36 5.63 10.30 -1.58
C TYR A 36 6.66 9.74 -2.54
N SER A 37 6.72 10.26 -3.75
CA SER A 37 7.76 9.89 -4.72
C SER A 37 8.12 11.11 -5.56
N ASN A 38 9.38 11.53 -5.50
CA ASN A 38 9.87 12.74 -6.15
C ASN A 38 9.03 13.97 -5.76
N ASN A 39 8.32 14.56 -6.71
CA ASN A 39 7.46 15.73 -6.55
C ASN A 39 5.96 15.39 -6.55
N SER A 40 5.60 14.15 -6.24
CA SER A 40 4.21 13.70 -6.22
C SER A 40 3.85 13.02 -4.90
N ILE A 41 2.60 13.19 -4.49
CA ILE A 41 1.98 12.51 -3.37
C ILE A 41 0.69 11.80 -3.83
N LEU A 42 0.54 10.55 -3.43
CA LEU A 42 -0.73 9.82 -3.42
C LEU A 42 -1.22 9.73 -1.98
N SER A 43 -2.46 10.12 -1.71
CA SER A 43 -3.09 9.92 -0.40
C SER A 43 -4.36 9.09 -0.53
N ILE A 44 -4.50 8.08 0.33
CA ILE A 44 -5.64 7.16 0.37
C ILE A 44 -6.19 7.18 1.81
N SER A 45 -7.46 7.54 1.95
CA SER A 45 -8.18 7.52 3.24
C SER A 45 -9.67 7.29 2.99
N GLY A 46 -10.15 6.09 3.35
CA GLY A 46 -11.51 5.66 3.04
C GLY A 46 -11.79 5.76 1.53
N LYS A 47 -12.85 6.48 1.15
CA LYS A 47 -13.22 6.69 -0.27
C LYS A 47 -12.41 7.77 -0.98
N ASN A 48 -11.59 8.52 -0.25
CA ASN A 48 -10.80 9.61 -0.82
C ASN A 48 -9.46 9.08 -1.30
N ILE A 49 -9.23 9.19 -2.61
CA ILE A 49 -7.94 8.94 -3.25
C ILE A 49 -7.56 10.23 -3.94
N THR A 50 -6.49 10.88 -3.49
CA THR A 50 -5.97 12.11 -4.10
C THR A 50 -4.56 11.90 -4.63
N PHE A 51 -4.28 12.52 -5.77
CA PHE A 51 -2.95 12.59 -6.36
C PHE A 51 -2.62 14.06 -6.59
N GLU A 52 -1.51 14.51 -6.02
CA GLU A 52 -1.13 15.92 -6.02
C GLU A 52 0.37 16.06 -6.29
N ASN A 53 0.75 17.17 -6.92
CA ASN A 53 2.15 17.56 -6.99
C ASN A 53 2.51 18.37 -5.74
N ILE A 54 3.72 18.16 -5.23
CA ILE A 54 4.25 18.85 -4.06
C ILE A 54 5.39 19.79 -4.47
N ASN A 55 5.54 20.89 -3.73
CA ASN A 55 6.49 21.96 -4.06
C ASN A 55 7.95 21.65 -3.67
N PHE A 56 8.26 20.38 -3.39
CA PHE A 56 9.62 19.93 -3.13
C PHE A 56 9.85 18.57 -3.79
N ASN A 57 11.09 18.31 -4.20
CA ASN A 57 11.48 17.03 -4.75
C ASN A 57 12.13 16.16 -3.67
N MET A 58 11.52 15.03 -3.36
CA MET A 58 12.07 14.03 -2.46
C MET A 58 12.67 12.87 -3.27
N PRO A 59 14.00 12.75 -3.36
CA PRO A 59 14.60 11.63 -4.09
C PRO A 59 14.25 10.31 -3.42
N GLY A 60 13.67 9.39 -4.20
CA GLY A 60 13.22 8.08 -3.73
C GLY A 60 11.72 8.02 -3.45
N THR A 61 11.30 7.00 -2.70
CA THR A 61 9.89 6.73 -2.41
C THR A 61 9.70 6.45 -0.92
N ILE A 62 8.77 7.14 -0.29
CA ILE A 62 8.32 6.89 1.09
C ILE A 62 6.87 6.43 1.02
N ILE A 63 6.59 5.31 1.69
CA ILE A 63 5.23 4.81 1.91
C ILE A 63 4.94 4.93 3.40
N SER A 64 3.98 5.77 3.76
CA SER A 64 3.49 5.91 5.13
C SER A 64 2.17 5.17 5.26
N LEU A 65 2.06 4.34 6.30
CA LEU A 65 0.87 3.55 6.63
C LEU A 65 0.40 3.93 8.03
N ASN A 66 -0.88 4.27 8.15
CA ASN A 66 -1.57 4.42 9.42
C ASN A 66 -2.62 3.32 9.51
N ILE A 67 -2.38 2.36 10.41
CA ILE A 67 -3.21 1.18 10.61
C ILE A 67 -3.97 1.36 11.92
N LYS A 68 -5.29 1.14 11.88
CA LYS A 68 -6.12 1.08 13.08
C LYS A 68 -5.77 -0.18 13.84
N SER A 69 -5.15 -0.02 15.00
CA SER A 69 -4.82 -1.13 15.89
C SER A 69 -6.10 -1.66 16.52
N ASP A 70 -6.59 -2.77 15.98
CA ASP A 70 -7.84 -3.40 16.37
C ASP A 70 -7.58 -4.89 16.62
N SER A 71 -7.81 -5.33 17.85
CA SER A 71 -7.63 -6.72 18.27
C SER A 71 -8.89 -7.58 18.11
N SER A 72 -10.01 -6.97 17.71
CA SER A 72 -11.32 -7.64 17.61
C SER A 72 -11.70 -8.06 16.19
N HIS A 73 -10.95 -7.61 15.18
CA HIS A 73 -11.23 -7.88 13.77
C HIS A 73 -10.10 -8.68 13.11
N ILE A 74 -10.48 -9.71 12.36
CA ILE A 74 -9.60 -10.42 11.43
C ILE A 74 -9.96 -9.93 10.03
N TYR A 75 -8.96 -9.48 9.28
CA TYR A 75 -9.12 -8.98 7.93
C TYR A 75 -8.72 -10.07 6.93
N ASP A 76 -9.66 -10.48 6.08
CA ASP A 76 -9.41 -11.42 4.98
C ASP A 76 -9.42 -10.65 3.65
N ILE A 77 -8.34 -10.79 2.87
CA ILE A 77 -8.14 -10.09 1.60
C ILE A 77 -8.05 -11.14 0.51
N VAL A 78 -9.13 -11.28 -0.25
CA VAL A 78 -9.19 -12.23 -1.37
C VAL A 78 -8.63 -11.54 -2.62
N THR A 79 -7.39 -11.89 -2.97
CA THR A 79 -6.72 -11.54 -4.23
C THR A 79 -6.96 -12.58 -5.31
#